data_AF-A0A7W1J7K7-F1
#
_entry.id   AF-A0A7W1J7K7-F1
#
_cell.length_a   1.000
_cell.length_b   1.000
_cell.length_c   1.000
_cell.angle_alpha   90.00
_cell.angle_beta   90.00
_cell.angle_gamma   90.00
#
_symmetry.space_group_name_H-M   'P 1'
#
loop_
_entity.id
_entity.type
_entity.pdbx_description
1 polymer ?
#
loop_
_entity_poly.entity_id
_entity_poly.type
_entity_poly.pdbx_seq_one_letter_code
_entity_poly.pdbx_strand_id
1 'polypeptide(L)'
;VVASAFTAISKIDPQEGMELAKQYENEKNEAVLTAVADLYGNYGSDEHNDFFIRSANKFKGFAMIGFVTGYETFLKKGKSDATVSAGAALLESIAKDKSTSKWVAYYAKKSIFDLTTIYDDKINLAAQKLKKENLNATELKELENQIEVAKVQKQKIMGIYNSIK
;
A
#
# COMPACT_ATOMS: atom_id res chain seq x y z
N VAL A 1 -12.87 17.05 16.24
CA VAL A 1 -12.06 17.15 17.48
C VAL A 1 -11.22 15.90 17.70
N VAL A 2 -11.82 14.69 17.78
CA VAL A 2 -11.07 13.43 17.98
C VAL A 2 -10.03 13.17 16.89
N ALA A 3 -10.42 13.21 15.60
CA ALA A 3 -9.47 13.02 14.49
C ALA A 3 -8.32 14.05 14.49
N SER A 4 -8.60 15.30 14.86
CA SER A 4 -7.61 16.38 14.91
C SER A 4 -6.59 16.19 16.03
N ALA A 5 -7.05 15.76 17.21
CA ALA A 5 -6.19 15.40 18.34
C ALA A 5 -5.35 14.15 18.01
N PHE A 6 -5.96 13.18 17.32
CA PHE A 6 -5.33 11.95 16.88
C PHE A 6 -4.15 12.20 15.93
N THR A 7 -4.33 13.04 14.92
CA THR A 7 -3.26 13.44 13.99
C THR A 7 -2.13 14.21 14.71
N ALA A 8 -2.45 15.01 15.73
CA ALA A 8 -1.45 15.75 16.48
C ALA A 8 -0.59 14.84 17.37
N ILE A 9 -1.21 13.91 18.11
CA ILE A 9 -0.51 12.92 18.94
C ILE A 9 0.41 12.07 18.07
N SER A 10 -0.10 11.56 16.95
CA SER A 10 0.65 10.71 16.03
C SER A 10 1.90 11.34 15.39
N LYS A 11 1.96 12.68 15.35
CA LYS A 11 3.14 13.41 14.87
C LYS A 11 4.20 13.58 15.96
N ILE A 12 3.80 13.52 17.22
CA ILE A 12 4.67 13.70 18.38
C ILE A 12 5.16 12.35 18.88
N ASP A 13 4.26 11.38 19.00
CA ASP A 13 4.51 10.00 19.40
C ASP A 13 3.78 9.03 18.44
N PRO A 14 4.48 8.52 17.41
CA PRO A 14 3.91 7.55 16.48
C PRO A 14 3.50 6.23 17.15
N GLN A 15 4.15 5.81 18.24
CA GLN A 15 3.84 4.56 18.91
C GLN A 15 2.51 4.66 19.66
N GLU A 16 2.34 5.71 20.47
CA GLU A 16 1.07 5.99 21.15
C GLU A 16 -0.07 6.19 20.13
N GLY A 17 0.22 6.89 19.02
CA GLY A 17 -0.71 7.02 17.91
C GLY A 17 -1.18 5.67 17.37
N MET A 18 -0.26 4.71 17.16
CA MET A 18 -0.58 3.39 16.61
C MET A 18 -1.41 2.54 17.57
N GLU A 19 -1.12 2.59 18.87
CA GLU A 19 -1.92 1.92 19.90
C GLU A 19 -3.34 2.46 19.97
N LEU A 20 -3.49 3.78 19.86
CA LEU A 20 -4.81 4.42 19.80
C LEU A 20 -5.54 4.07 18.50
N ALA A 21 -4.88 4.11 17.34
CA ALA A 21 -5.50 3.75 16.04
C ALA A 21 -6.19 2.40 16.11
N LYS A 22 -5.53 1.41 16.70
CA LYS A 22 -6.04 0.05 16.82
C LYS A 22 -7.39 -0.03 17.53
N GLN A 23 -7.63 0.84 18.50
CA GLN A 23 -8.90 0.91 19.24
C GLN A 23 -10.04 1.46 18.39
N TYR A 24 -9.73 2.27 17.36
CA TYR A 24 -10.71 2.95 16.52
C TYR A 24 -10.86 2.36 15.11
N GLU A 25 -10.18 1.25 14.80
CA GLU A 25 -10.25 0.59 13.48
C GLU A 25 -11.67 0.19 13.03
N ASN A 26 -12.57 -0.04 13.99
CA ASN A 26 -13.94 -0.51 13.75
C ASN A 26 -14.98 0.61 13.88
N GLU A 27 -14.54 1.87 13.97
CA GLU A 27 -15.44 3.00 14.07
C GLU A 27 -16.34 3.17 12.85
N LYS A 28 -17.48 3.83 13.06
CA LYS A 28 -18.41 4.14 11.95
C LYS A 28 -18.14 5.50 11.33
N ASN A 29 -17.46 6.38 12.06
CA ASN A 29 -17.21 7.74 11.63
C ASN A 29 -16.10 7.78 10.57
N GLU A 30 -16.42 8.20 9.35
CA GLU A 30 -15.46 8.28 8.23
C GLU A 30 -14.22 9.10 8.58
N ALA A 31 -14.36 10.24 9.28
CA ALA A 31 -13.22 11.08 9.64
C ALA A 31 -12.26 10.40 10.64
N VAL A 32 -12.79 9.54 11.52
CA VAL A 32 -11.95 8.73 12.42
C VAL A 32 -11.23 7.64 11.62
N LEU A 33 -11.93 6.93 10.74
CA LEU A 33 -11.32 5.92 9.87
C LEU A 33 -10.25 6.52 8.94
N THR A 34 -10.46 7.74 8.43
CA THR A 34 -9.44 8.48 7.66
C THR A 34 -8.19 8.71 8.50
N ALA A 35 -8.35 9.14 9.76
CA ALA A 35 -7.21 9.40 10.64
C ALA A 35 -6.42 8.11 10.96
N VAL A 36 -7.11 6.98 11.14
CA VAL A 36 -6.49 5.66 11.29
C VAL A 36 -5.74 5.25 10.00
N ALA A 37 -6.38 5.43 8.83
CA ALA A 37 -5.78 5.13 7.53
C ALA A 37 -4.52 5.95 7.27
N ASP A 38 -4.53 7.25 7.60
CA ASP A 38 -3.37 8.14 7.47
C ASP A 38 -2.21 7.68 8.36
N LEU A 39 -2.52 7.21 9.57
CA LEU A 39 -1.51 6.72 10.49
C LEU A 39 -0.88 5.43 10.01
N TYR A 40 -1.71 4.46 9.63
CA TYR A 40 -1.24 3.18 9.12
C TYR A 40 -0.51 3.36 7.80
N GLY A 41 -0.96 4.26 6.93
CA GLY A 41 -0.22 4.69 5.74
C GLY A 41 1.20 5.13 6.05
N ASN A 42 1.41 5.76 7.21
CA ASN A 42 2.72 6.27 7.59
C ASN A 42 3.60 5.30 8.36
N TYR A 43 3.04 4.55 9.31
CA TYR A 43 3.80 3.76 10.29
C TYR A 43 3.34 2.31 10.42
N GLY A 44 2.29 1.91 9.70
CA GLY A 44 1.73 0.57 9.80
C GLY A 44 2.66 -0.51 9.23
N SER A 45 2.56 -1.71 9.80
CA SER A 45 3.11 -2.98 9.31
C SER A 45 2.08 -3.78 8.50
N ASP A 46 2.46 -4.96 7.98
CA ASP A 46 1.55 -5.87 7.27
C ASP A 46 0.28 -6.23 8.06
N GLU A 47 0.34 -6.27 9.39
CA GLU A 47 -0.81 -6.59 10.27
C GLU A 47 -1.98 -5.62 10.12
N HIS A 48 -1.71 -4.40 9.66
CA HIS A 48 -2.71 -3.34 9.50
C HIS A 48 -3.40 -3.37 8.13
N ASN A 49 -2.98 -4.27 7.23
CA ASN A 49 -3.59 -4.41 5.91
C ASN A 49 -5.09 -4.77 6.00
N ASP A 50 -5.41 -5.58 7.00
CA ASP A 50 -6.76 -6.02 7.31
C ASP A 50 -7.74 -4.87 7.61
N PHE A 51 -7.24 -3.80 8.25
CA PHE A 51 -8.01 -2.58 8.45
C PHE A 51 -8.45 -2.00 7.10
N PHE A 52 -7.51 -1.77 6.18
CA PHE A 52 -7.81 -1.19 4.87
C PHE A 52 -8.82 -2.03 4.08
N ILE A 53 -8.63 -3.36 4.06
CA ILE A 53 -9.54 -4.27 3.35
C ILE A 53 -10.97 -4.16 3.89
N ARG A 54 -11.15 -4.16 5.21
CA ARG A 54 -12.49 -4.11 5.83
C ARG A 54 -13.12 -2.72 5.78
N SER A 55 -12.31 -1.66 5.86
CA SER A 55 -12.80 -0.28 5.94
C SER A 55 -13.14 0.32 4.58
N ALA A 56 -12.65 -0.24 3.47
CA ALA A 56 -12.80 0.33 2.13
C ALA A 56 -14.25 0.70 1.78
N ASN A 57 -15.22 -0.14 2.16
CA ASN A 57 -16.64 0.11 1.84
C ASN A 57 -17.26 1.30 2.60
N LYS A 58 -16.57 1.83 3.62
CA LYS A 58 -17.01 2.96 4.45
C LYS A 58 -16.73 4.31 3.80
N PHE A 59 -15.77 4.37 2.89
CA PHE A 59 -15.41 5.59 2.18
C PHE A 59 -16.25 5.74 0.91
N LYS A 60 -16.70 6.96 0.62
CA LYS A 60 -17.46 7.28 -0.60
C LYS A 60 -17.01 8.60 -1.22
N GLY A 61 -17.39 8.82 -2.48
CA GLY A 61 -17.11 10.07 -3.18
C GLY A 61 -15.63 10.46 -3.14
N PHE A 62 -15.33 11.69 -2.72
CA PHE A 62 -13.96 12.19 -2.61
C PHE A 62 -13.14 11.53 -1.49
N ALA A 63 -13.77 11.09 -0.40
CA ALA A 63 -13.08 10.40 0.69
C ALA A 63 -12.48 9.06 0.23
N MET A 64 -13.11 8.40 -0.74
CA MET A 64 -12.56 7.20 -1.36
C MET A 64 -11.24 7.46 -2.12
N ILE A 65 -11.06 8.65 -2.72
CA ILE A 65 -9.78 9.02 -3.34
C ILE A 65 -8.69 9.09 -2.27
N GLY A 66 -8.98 9.76 -1.15
CA GLY A 66 -8.08 9.84 0.00
C GLY A 66 -7.69 8.45 0.51
N PHE A 67 -8.69 7.58 0.73
CA PHE A 67 -8.47 6.19 1.11
C PHE A 67 -7.55 5.44 0.14
N VAL A 68 -7.83 5.51 -1.16
CA VAL A 68 -7.02 4.85 -2.20
C VAL A 68 -5.56 5.32 -2.14
N THR A 69 -5.32 6.62 -2.07
CA THR A 69 -3.95 7.17 -2.03
C THR A 69 -3.23 6.90 -0.69
N GLY A 70 -3.97 6.87 0.42
CA GLY A 70 -3.42 6.49 1.73
C GLY A 70 -3.05 5.01 1.75
N TYR A 71 -3.86 4.16 1.14
CA TYR A 71 -3.56 2.74 1.02
C TYR A 71 -2.39 2.46 0.07
N GLU A 72 -2.28 3.18 -1.05
CA GLU A 72 -1.06 3.15 -1.87
C GLU A 72 0.18 3.48 -1.04
N THR A 73 0.11 4.53 -0.23
CA THR A 73 1.21 4.95 0.65
C THR A 73 1.58 3.84 1.64
N PHE A 74 0.59 3.20 2.27
CA PHE A 74 0.79 2.03 3.14
C PHE A 74 1.54 0.90 2.42
N LEU A 75 1.06 0.52 1.24
CA LEU A 75 1.57 -0.61 0.46
C LEU A 75 3.00 -0.39 -0.03
N LYS A 76 3.37 0.86 -0.34
CA LYS A 76 4.73 1.22 -0.79
C LYS A 76 5.77 1.20 0.32
N LYS A 77 5.37 1.23 1.60
CA LYS A 77 6.30 1.23 2.74
C LYS A 77 6.71 -0.17 3.18
N GLY A 78 7.49 -0.86 2.34
CA GLY A 78 8.20 -2.09 2.70
C GLY A 78 7.31 -3.26 3.11
N LYS A 79 6.09 -3.34 2.56
CA LYS A 79 5.14 -4.43 2.84
C LYS A 79 5.54 -5.73 2.14
N SER A 80 5.06 -6.84 2.66
CA SER A 80 5.25 -8.15 2.03
C SER A 80 4.59 -8.21 0.64
N ASP A 81 5.11 -9.04 -0.25
CA ASP A 81 4.54 -9.19 -1.60
C ASP A 81 3.09 -9.73 -1.56
N ALA A 82 2.75 -10.50 -0.51
CA ALA A 82 1.39 -10.97 -0.26
C ALA A 82 0.44 -9.79 0.07
N THR A 83 0.87 -8.90 0.96
CA THR A 83 0.14 -7.67 1.31
C THR A 83 -0.03 -6.76 0.09
N VAL A 84 1.04 -6.52 -0.68
CA VAL A 84 0.98 -5.72 -1.92
C VAL A 84 0.01 -6.35 -2.93
N SER A 85 0.03 -7.68 -3.08
CA SER A 85 -0.91 -8.40 -3.96
C SER A 85 -2.37 -8.25 -3.52
N ALA A 86 -2.64 -8.39 -2.21
CA ALA A 86 -3.99 -8.22 -1.67
C ALA A 86 -4.49 -6.78 -1.82
N GLY A 87 -3.61 -5.80 -1.60
CA GLY A 87 -3.90 -4.39 -1.82
C GLY A 87 -4.21 -4.07 -3.28
N ALA A 88 -3.42 -4.59 -4.22
CA ALA A 88 -3.68 -4.43 -5.65
C ALA A 88 -5.03 -5.02 -6.07
N ALA A 89 -5.42 -6.19 -5.53
CA ALA A 89 -6.72 -6.80 -5.80
C ALA A 89 -7.90 -5.96 -5.26
N LEU A 90 -7.75 -5.36 -4.08
CA LEU A 90 -8.77 -4.43 -3.56
C LEU A 90 -8.88 -3.18 -4.44
N LEU A 91 -7.76 -2.57 -4.82
CA LEU A 91 -7.74 -1.40 -5.70
C LEU A 91 -8.34 -1.73 -7.07
N GLU A 92 -8.10 -2.93 -7.60
CA GLU A 92 -8.71 -3.41 -8.84
C GLU A 92 -10.23 -3.46 -8.72
N SER A 93 -10.74 -4.00 -7.61
CA SER A 93 -12.19 -4.07 -7.35
C SER A 93 -12.81 -2.67 -7.30
N ILE A 94 -12.13 -1.70 -6.70
CA ILE A 94 -12.56 -0.29 -6.66
C ILE A 94 -12.55 0.31 -8.06
N ALA A 95 -11.50 0.04 -8.84
CA ALA A 95 -11.36 0.55 -10.20
C ALA A 95 -12.41 0.00 -11.17
N LYS A 96 -12.86 -1.25 -10.96
CA LYS A 96 -13.87 -1.93 -11.78
C LYS A 96 -15.30 -1.71 -11.31
N ASP A 97 -15.49 -1.14 -10.12
CA ASP A 97 -16.81 -0.87 -9.57
C ASP A 97 -17.53 0.22 -10.38
N LYS A 98 -18.62 -0.18 -11.06
CA LYS A 98 -19.43 0.71 -11.90
C LYS A 98 -20.19 1.78 -11.10
N SER A 99 -20.36 1.60 -9.79
CA SER A 99 -21.00 2.57 -8.91
C SER A 99 -20.05 3.70 -8.47
N THR A 100 -18.75 3.49 -8.68
CA THR A 100 -17.70 4.42 -8.26
C THR A 100 -17.44 5.49 -9.34
N SER A 101 -17.00 6.68 -8.93
CA SER A 101 -16.74 7.79 -9.85
C SER A 101 -15.53 7.51 -10.75
N LYS A 102 -15.52 8.07 -11.97
CA LYS A 102 -14.39 7.94 -12.90
C LYS A 102 -13.06 8.42 -12.30
N TRP A 103 -13.11 9.42 -11.41
CA TRP A 103 -11.94 9.92 -10.69
C TRP A 103 -11.39 8.87 -9.72
N VAL A 104 -12.24 8.30 -8.87
CA VAL A 104 -11.81 7.23 -7.96
C VAL A 104 -11.26 6.04 -8.74
N ALA A 105 -11.93 5.63 -9.82
CA ALA A 105 -11.47 4.52 -10.66
C ALA A 105 -10.09 4.81 -11.29
N TYR A 106 -9.87 6.04 -11.75
CA TYR A 106 -8.58 6.50 -12.26
C TYR A 106 -7.49 6.42 -11.18
N TYR A 107 -7.73 6.96 -9.98
CA TYR A 107 -6.75 6.91 -8.89
C TYR A 107 -6.45 5.48 -8.46
N ALA A 108 -7.45 4.61 -8.36
CA ALA A 108 -7.24 3.21 -8.02
C ALA A 108 -6.39 2.49 -9.08
N LYS A 109 -6.70 2.69 -10.37
CA LYS A 109 -5.89 2.16 -11.49
C LYS A 109 -4.46 2.70 -11.46
N LYS A 110 -4.29 4.01 -11.23
CA LYS A 110 -2.97 4.65 -11.11
C LYS A 110 -2.18 4.07 -9.94
N SER A 111 -2.78 3.93 -8.76
CA SER A 111 -2.10 3.36 -7.59
C SER A 111 -1.61 1.94 -7.86
N ILE A 112 -2.38 1.09 -8.55
CA ILE A 112 -1.91 -0.26 -8.94
C ILE A 112 -0.68 -0.17 -9.86
N PHE A 113 -0.68 0.74 -10.83
CA PHE A 113 0.51 0.97 -11.66
C PHE A 113 1.70 1.43 -10.81
N ASP A 114 1.48 2.37 -9.88
CA ASP A 114 2.55 2.89 -9.03
C ASP A 114 3.12 1.84 -8.07
N LEU A 115 2.35 0.82 -7.67
CA LEU A 115 2.88 -0.32 -6.90
C LEU A 115 3.95 -1.10 -7.67
N THR A 116 3.98 -1.03 -9.00
CA THR A 116 5.01 -1.69 -9.81
C THR A 116 6.39 -1.06 -9.59
N THR A 117 6.43 0.22 -9.18
CA THR A 117 7.68 0.95 -8.90
C THR A 117 8.44 0.36 -7.72
N ILE A 118 7.75 -0.24 -6.73
CA ILE A 118 8.39 -0.98 -5.62
C ILE A 118 9.33 -2.06 -6.17
N TYR A 119 8.87 -2.78 -7.18
CA TYR A 119 9.61 -3.89 -7.76
C TYR A 119 10.68 -3.41 -8.74
N ASP A 120 10.45 -2.30 -9.44
CA ASP A 120 11.51 -1.64 -10.21
C ASP A 120 12.67 -1.20 -9.32
N ASP A 121 12.37 -0.60 -8.17
CA ASP A 121 13.40 -0.20 -7.21
C ASP A 121 14.14 -1.42 -6.65
N LYS A 122 13.44 -2.49 -6.26
CA LYS A 122 14.05 -3.75 -5.82
C LYS A 122 14.99 -4.33 -6.89
N ILE A 123 14.54 -4.41 -8.15
CA ILE A 123 15.33 -4.90 -9.28
C ILE A 123 16.57 -4.03 -9.49
N ASN A 124 16.39 -2.71 -9.54
CA ASN A 124 17.47 -1.77 -9.79
C ASN A 124 18.52 -1.79 -8.68
N LEU A 125 18.11 -1.83 -7.42
CA LEU A 125 19.00 -1.92 -6.27
C LEU A 125 19.80 -3.23 -6.26
N ALA A 126 19.14 -4.37 -6.52
CA ALA A 126 19.83 -5.66 -6.60
C ALA A 126 20.80 -5.71 -7.80
N ALA A 127 20.39 -5.22 -8.98
CA ALA A 127 21.25 -5.14 -10.16
C ALA A 127 22.45 -4.19 -9.97
N GLN A 128 22.29 -3.10 -9.22
CA GLN A 128 23.41 -2.23 -8.84
C GLN A 128 24.38 -2.94 -7.88
N LYS A 129 23.88 -3.74 -6.93
CA LYS A 129 24.74 -4.53 -6.04
C LYS A 129 25.53 -5.59 -6.82
N LEU A 130 24.93 -6.25 -7.81
CA LEU A 130 25.61 -7.22 -8.68
C LEU A 130 26.80 -6.64 -9.46
N LYS A 131 26.81 -5.33 -9.70
CA LYS A 131 27.92 -4.64 -10.39
C LYS A 131 29.12 -4.34 -9.47
N LYS A 132 29.01 -4.59 -8.16
CA LYS A 132 30.11 -4.35 -7.22
C LYS A 132 31.11 -5.52 -7.24
N GLU A 133 32.39 -5.20 -7.10
CA GLU A 133 33.45 -6.21 -6.97
C GLU A 133 33.39 -6.92 -5.60
N ASN A 134 33.91 -8.16 -5.53
CA ASN A 134 34.03 -9.00 -4.32
C ASN A 134 32.76 -9.68 -3.79
N LEU A 135 31.74 -9.90 -4.62
CA LEU A 135 30.61 -10.78 -4.23
C LEU A 135 31.04 -12.25 -4.25
N ASN A 136 30.68 -12.99 -3.21
CA ASN A 136 30.83 -14.44 -3.19
C ASN A 136 29.66 -15.13 -3.93
N ALA A 137 29.80 -16.43 -4.21
CA ALA A 137 28.81 -17.20 -4.96
C ALA A 137 27.41 -17.22 -4.32
N THR A 138 27.32 -17.16 -2.99
CA THR A 138 26.05 -17.13 -2.27
C THR A 138 25.37 -15.77 -2.43
N GLU A 139 26.13 -14.68 -2.31
CA GLU A 139 25.61 -13.32 -2.49
C GLU A 139 25.13 -13.08 -3.92
N LEU A 140 25.86 -13.59 -4.92
CA LEU A 140 25.45 -13.54 -6.32
C LEU A 140 24.10 -14.22 -6.53
N LYS A 141 23.97 -15.46 -6.07
CA LYS A 141 22.74 -16.25 -6.22
C LYS A 141 21.55 -15.62 -5.50
N GLU A 142 21.77 -15.04 -4.33
CA GLU A 142 20.72 -14.35 -3.58
C GLU A 142 20.24 -13.09 -4.30
N LEU A 143 21.14 -12.27 -4.86
CA LEU A 143 20.78 -11.09 -5.63
C LEU A 143 20.05 -11.45 -6.93
N GLU A 144 20.48 -12.50 -7.64
CA GLU A 144 19.78 -13.02 -8.82
C GLU A 144 18.37 -13.48 -8.48
N ASN A 145 18.20 -14.21 -7.38
CA ASN A 145 16.91 -14.65 -6.90
C ASN A 145 16.00 -13.47 -6.53
N GLN A 146 16.53 -12.45 -5.85
CA GLN A 146 15.78 -11.22 -5.53
C GLN A 146 15.26 -10.51 -6.79
N ILE A 147 16.09 -10.43 -7.84
CA ILE A 147 15.69 -9.86 -9.12
C ILE A 147 14.56 -10.66 -9.75
N GLU A 148 14.68 -11.99 -9.77
CA GLU A 148 13.67 -12.85 -10.40
C GLU A 148 12.33 -12.80 -9.66
N VAL A 149 12.35 -12.89 -8.32
CA VAL A 149 11.15 -12.75 -7.49
C VAL A 149 10.49 -11.38 -7.74
N ALA A 150 11.28 -10.29 -7.76
CA ALA A 150 10.74 -8.96 -8.00
C ALA A 150 10.13 -8.81 -9.41
N LYS A 151 10.74 -9.41 -10.45
CA LYS A 151 10.17 -9.42 -11.81
C LYS A 151 8.83 -10.15 -11.87
N VAL A 152 8.74 -11.33 -11.24
CA VAL A 152 7.50 -12.12 -11.16
C VAL A 152 6.40 -11.31 -10.48
N GLN A 153 6.71 -10.67 -9.35
CA GLN A 153 5.72 -9.84 -8.66
C GLN A 153 5.33 -8.61 -9.47
N LYS A 154 6.27 -7.93 -10.11
CA LYS A 154 5.97 -6.81 -11.02
C LYS A 154 4.99 -7.23 -12.12
N GLN A 155 5.25 -8.38 -12.76
CA GLN A 155 4.37 -8.91 -13.81
C GLN A 155 2.98 -9.22 -13.28
N LYS A 156 2.87 -9.79 -12.08
CA LYS A 156 1.58 -10.06 -11.43
C LYS A 156 0.77 -8.77 -11.23
N ILE A 157 1.39 -7.73 -10.66
CA ILE A 157 0.71 -6.43 -10.44
C ILE A 157 0.37 -5.76 -11.78
N MET A 158 1.25 -5.82 -12.78
CA MET A 158 0.95 -5.33 -14.13
C MET A 158 -0.21 -6.08 -14.79
N GLY A 159 -0.33 -7.40 -14.55
CA GLY A 159 -1.46 -8.20 -15.00
C GLY A 159 -2.79 -7.70 -14.44
N ILE A 160 -2.81 -7.37 -13.14
CA ILE A 160 -3.98 -6.75 -12.47
C ILE A 160 -4.29 -5.40 -13.12
N TYR A 161 -3.29 -4.52 -13.26
CA TYR A 161 -3.46 -3.20 -13.90
C TYR A 161 -4.06 -3.29 -15.31
N ASN A 162 -3.50 -4.17 -16.15
CA ASN A 162 -3.93 -4.35 -17.54
C ASN A 162 -5.34 -4.95 -17.67
N SER A 163 -5.83 -5.63 -16.63
CA SER A 163 -7.18 -6.20 -16.62
C SER A 163 -8.28 -5.15 -16.43
N ILE A 164 -7.92 -3.93 -16.03
CA ILE A 164 -8.84 -2.80 -15.81
C ILE A 164 -9.03 -2.09 -17.14
N LYS A 165 -10.19 -2.35 -17.77
CA LYS A 165 -10.59 -1.76 -19.06
C LYS A 165 -10.85 -0.27 -18.94
#